data_AF-A0A3P8JKL9-F1
#
_entry.id   AF-A0A3P8JKL9-F1
#
_cell.length_a   1.000
_cell.length_b   1.000
_cell.length_c   1.000
_cell.angle_alpha   90.00
_cell.angle_beta   90.00
_cell.angle_gamma   90.00
#
_symmetry.space_group_name_H-M   'P 1'
#
loop_
_entity.id
_entity.type
_entity.pdbx_description
1 polymer ?
#
loop_
_entity_poly.entity_id
_entity_poly.type
_entity_poly.pdbx_seq_one_letter_code
_entity_poly.pdbx_strand_id
1 'polypeptide(L)'
;MTLLRDEIRDHSAEEMLFIRRAVVAFILVVVCFSILIVNLYRLQVRQHDFYQTRSNQNDIKMLPIAPSRGLIFDRNGVPLVQNITLYRLQVIPSKIADMKALLQQLTPIVDLTPDDIAGFRDDMLHNSRYKEVTLKSALSDVEVARFAVNEFRFPRRHRGELPAARLPLRRRAGARCRLCLEN
;
A
#
# COMPACT_ATOMS: atom_id res chain seq x y z
N MET A 1 1.34 -87.01 -39.56
CA MET A 1 0.40 -85.91 -39.87
C MET A 1 -0.17 -85.36 -38.57
N THR A 2 0.57 -84.48 -37.91
CA THR A 2 0.10 -83.71 -36.76
C THR A 2 -0.50 -82.42 -37.29
N LEU A 3 -1.83 -82.34 -37.32
CA LEU A 3 -2.54 -81.14 -37.73
C LEU A 3 -2.35 -80.06 -36.67
N LEU A 4 -1.74 -78.94 -37.07
CA LEU A 4 -1.71 -77.68 -36.34
C LEU A 4 -3.15 -77.32 -35.95
N ARG A 5 -3.42 -77.33 -34.65
CA ARG A 5 -4.64 -76.78 -34.09
C ARG A 5 -4.34 -75.31 -33.82
N ASP A 6 -4.54 -74.46 -34.82
CA ASP A 6 -4.57 -73.03 -34.60
C ASP A 6 -5.79 -72.73 -33.73
N GLU A 7 -5.49 -72.30 -32.52
CA GLU A 7 -6.44 -71.78 -31.55
C GLU A 7 -7.02 -70.48 -32.16
N ILE A 8 -8.27 -70.53 -32.62
CA ILE A 8 -8.96 -69.33 -33.13
C ILE A 8 -9.11 -68.37 -31.96
N ARG A 9 -8.18 -67.42 -31.88
CA ARG A 9 -8.16 -66.35 -30.90
C ARG A 9 -9.24 -65.33 -31.28
N ASP A 10 -10.33 -65.31 -30.52
CA ASP A 10 -11.46 -64.40 -30.73
C ASP A 10 -11.10 -62.96 -30.33
N HIS A 11 -10.44 -62.24 -31.25
CA HIS A 11 -10.06 -60.84 -31.09
C HIS A 11 -11.25 -59.91 -30.77
N SER A 12 -12.44 -60.21 -31.28
CA SER A 12 -13.66 -59.43 -31.07
C SER A 12 -14.16 -59.46 -29.61
N ALA A 13 -14.00 -60.59 -28.92
CA ALA A 13 -14.38 -60.73 -27.52
C ALA A 13 -13.41 -60.02 -26.58
N GLU A 14 -12.10 -60.06 -26.88
CA GLU A 14 -11.07 -59.31 -26.14
C GLU A 14 -11.25 -57.79 -26.30
N GLU A 15 -11.57 -57.33 -27.50
CA GLU A 15 -11.85 -55.92 -27.80
C GLU A 15 -13.10 -55.40 -27.06
N MET A 16 -14.19 -56.17 -27.03
CA MET A 16 -15.41 -55.76 -26.33
C MET A 16 -15.18 -55.63 -24.82
N LEU A 17 -14.36 -56.51 -24.23
CA LEU A 17 -13.97 -56.41 -22.82
C LEU A 17 -13.11 -55.17 -22.56
N PHE A 18 -12.20 -54.84 -23.47
CA PHE A 18 -11.36 -53.64 -23.39
C PHE A 18 -12.19 -52.35 -23.50
N ILE A 19 -13.08 -52.26 -24.49
CA ILE A 19 -13.96 -51.11 -24.71
C ILE A 19 -14.88 -50.91 -23.49
N ARG A 20 -15.45 -51.98 -22.94
CA ARG A 20 -16.32 -51.89 -21.75
C ARG A 20 -15.58 -51.33 -20.54
N ARG A 21 -14.33 -51.74 -20.31
CA ARG A 21 -13.49 -51.19 -19.22
C ARG A 21 -13.13 -49.72 -19.47
N ALA A 22 -12.81 -49.36 -20.72
CA ALA A 22 -12.51 -47.98 -21.10
C ALA A 22 -13.74 -47.06 -20.91
N VAL A 23 -14.94 -47.51 -21.27
CA VAL A 23 -16.18 -46.77 -21.06
C VAL A 23 -16.48 -46.59 -19.58
N VAL A 24 -16.31 -47.63 -18.76
CA VAL A 24 -16.50 -47.52 -17.29
C VAL A 24 -15.51 -46.53 -16.69
N ALA A 25 -14.24 -46.59 -17.08
CA ALA A 25 -13.23 -45.63 -16.62
C ALA A 25 -13.56 -44.20 -17.05
N PHE A 26 -14.03 -44.01 -18.29
CA PHE A 26 -14.43 -42.71 -18.81
C PHE A 26 -15.62 -42.13 -18.03
N ILE A 27 -16.65 -42.93 -17.75
CA ILE A 27 -17.80 -42.51 -16.93
C ILE A 27 -17.33 -42.09 -15.54
N LEU A 28 -16.43 -42.85 -14.91
CA LEU A 28 -15.87 -42.51 -13.60
C LEU A 28 -15.16 -41.14 -13.64
N VAL A 29 -14.33 -40.90 -14.66
CA VAL A 29 -13.64 -39.62 -14.84
C VAL A 29 -14.66 -38.47 -14.99
N VAL A 30 -15.68 -38.64 -15.82
CA VAL A 30 -16.74 -37.64 -16.02
C VAL A 30 -17.46 -37.33 -14.70
N VAL A 31 -17.77 -38.36 -13.89
CA VAL A 31 -18.39 -38.17 -12.57
C VAL A 31 -17.46 -37.37 -11.65
N CYS A 32 -16.17 -37.71 -11.56
CA CYS A 32 -15.20 -36.95 -10.76
C CYS A 32 -15.12 -35.47 -11.18
N PHE A 33 -15.06 -35.20 -12.49
CA PHE A 33 -15.05 -33.82 -13.01
C PHE A 33 -16.35 -33.09 -12.71
N SER A 34 -17.50 -33.76 -12.80
CA SER A 34 -18.80 -33.14 -12.47
C SER A 34 -18.86 -32.71 -10.99
N ILE A 35 -18.33 -33.52 -10.07
CA ILE A 35 -18.24 -33.20 -8.65
C ILE A 35 -17.34 -31.97 -8.42
N LEU A 36 -16.19 -31.90 -9.11
CA LEU A 36 -15.29 -30.75 -9.08
C LEU A 36 -15.97 -29.46 -9.57
N ILE A 37 -16.71 -29.53 -10.68
CA ILE A 37 -17.45 -28.39 -11.23
C ILE A 37 -18.51 -27.90 -10.25
N VAL A 38 -19.28 -28.81 -9.63
CA VAL A 38 -20.27 -28.44 -8.61
C VAL A 38 -19.61 -27.79 -7.39
N ASN A 39 -18.45 -28.29 -6.96
CA ASN A 39 -17.69 -27.69 -5.86
C ASN A 39 -17.20 -26.28 -6.21
N LEU A 40 -16.66 -26.10 -7.42
CA LEU A 40 -16.21 -24.82 -7.93
C LEU A 40 -17.37 -23.82 -8.03
N TYR A 41 -18.52 -24.24 -8.55
CA TYR A 41 -19.73 -23.42 -8.62
C TYR A 41 -20.21 -23.02 -7.22
N ARG A 42 -20.17 -23.94 -6.24
CA ARG A 42 -20.49 -23.63 -4.84
C ARG A 42 -19.56 -22.55 -4.28
N LEU A 43 -18.25 -22.64 -4.55
CA LEU A 43 -17.28 -21.64 -4.09
C LEU A 43 -17.49 -20.29 -4.77
N GLN A 44 -17.69 -20.28 -6.08
CA GLN A 44 -17.81 -19.06 -6.87
C GLN A 44 -19.15 -18.36 -6.72
N VAL A 45 -20.26 -19.09 -6.51
CA VAL A 45 -21.61 -18.48 -6.44
C VAL A 45 -22.10 -18.29 -5.02
N ARG A 46 -21.89 -19.26 -4.11
CA ARG A 46 -22.37 -19.13 -2.71
C ARG A 46 -21.40 -18.40 -1.79
N GLN A 47 -20.12 -18.28 -2.15
CA GLN A 47 -19.12 -17.57 -1.34
C GLN A 47 -18.51 -16.36 -2.05
N HIS A 48 -19.05 -15.94 -3.21
CA HIS A 48 -18.62 -14.72 -3.90
C HIS A 48 -18.55 -13.52 -2.94
N ASP A 49 -19.64 -13.29 -2.22
CA ASP A 49 -19.78 -12.15 -1.31
C ASP A 49 -18.81 -12.23 -0.14
N PHE A 50 -18.48 -13.42 0.33
CA PHE A 50 -17.55 -13.62 1.45
C PHE A 50 -16.09 -13.32 1.07
N TYR A 51 -15.66 -13.71 -0.14
CA TYR A 51 -14.31 -13.42 -0.63
C TYR A 51 -14.16 -11.99 -1.17
N GLN A 52 -15.22 -11.43 -1.75
CA GLN A 52 -15.25 -10.00 -2.14
C GLN A 52 -15.17 -9.11 -0.89
N THR A 53 -15.85 -9.46 0.20
CA THR A 53 -15.77 -8.72 1.46
C THR A 53 -14.37 -8.79 2.10
N ARG A 54 -13.67 -9.94 2.05
CA ARG A 54 -12.28 -10.07 2.55
C ARG A 54 -11.27 -9.25 1.72
N SER A 55 -11.49 -9.14 0.42
CA SER A 55 -10.66 -8.26 -0.44
C SER A 55 -10.86 -6.78 -0.07
N ASN A 56 -12.12 -6.37 0.15
CA ASN A 56 -12.43 -5.01 0.60
C ASN A 56 -11.88 -4.73 2.01
N GLN A 57 -11.87 -5.72 2.91
CA GLN A 57 -11.31 -5.57 4.26
C GLN A 57 -9.78 -5.40 4.27
N ASN A 58 -9.08 -5.93 3.26
CA ASN A 58 -7.65 -5.66 3.09
C ASN A 58 -7.35 -4.21 2.65
N ASP A 59 -8.35 -3.45 2.17
CA ASP A 59 -8.21 -2.04 1.76
C ASP A 59 -8.55 -1.05 2.89
N ILE A 60 -9.07 -1.54 4.03
CA ILE A 60 -9.43 -0.69 5.19
C ILE A 60 -8.27 -0.69 6.18
N LYS A 61 -7.33 0.24 5.98
CA LYS A 61 -6.31 0.55 7.00
C LYS A 61 -6.91 1.43 8.08
N MET A 62 -7.07 0.90 9.29
CA MET A 62 -7.35 1.71 10.47
C MET A 62 -6.13 2.56 10.81
N LEU A 63 -6.19 3.86 10.49
CA LEU A 63 -5.20 4.83 10.92
C LEU A 63 -5.61 5.38 12.30
N PRO A 64 -4.93 5.01 13.39
CA PRO A 64 -5.26 5.56 14.70
C PRO A 64 -4.99 7.06 14.71
N ILE A 65 -6.02 7.86 14.98
CA ILE A 65 -5.85 9.29 15.24
C ILE A 65 -5.40 9.49 16.68
N ALA A 66 -4.24 10.12 16.88
CA ALA A 66 -3.78 10.44 18.22
C ALA A 66 -4.69 11.52 18.84
N PRO A 67 -5.17 11.34 20.09
CA PRO A 67 -5.99 12.35 20.75
C PRO A 67 -5.18 13.63 21.02
N SER A 68 -5.86 14.78 21.00
CA SER A 68 -5.26 16.04 21.42
C SER A 68 -4.98 16.01 22.93
N ARG A 69 -3.72 16.25 23.31
CA ARG A 69 -3.37 16.45 24.73
C ARG A 69 -3.94 17.76 25.24
N GLY A 70 -4.34 17.78 26.52
CA GLY A 70 -4.80 18.99 27.21
C GLY A 70 -3.72 20.07 27.30
N LEU A 71 -4.16 21.33 27.28
CA LEU A 71 -3.31 22.49 27.54
C LEU A 71 -2.98 22.55 29.04
N ILE A 72 -1.72 22.79 29.37
CA ILE A 72 -1.28 22.97 30.76
C ILE A 72 -1.12 24.48 31.00
N PHE A 73 -1.91 25.01 31.93
CA PHE A 73 -1.88 26.40 32.35
C PHE A 73 -1.13 26.53 33.69
N ASP A 74 -0.42 27.65 33.85
CA ASP A 74 0.08 28.09 35.15
C ASP A 74 -1.07 28.62 36.03
N ARG A 75 -0.82 28.87 37.32
CA ARG A 75 -1.76 29.46 38.28
C ARG A 75 -2.36 30.79 37.81
N ASN A 76 -1.64 31.50 36.95
CA ASN A 76 -2.04 32.78 36.35
C ASN A 76 -2.76 32.63 35.00
N GLY A 77 -3.14 31.41 34.60
CA GLY A 77 -3.82 31.14 33.33
C GLY A 77 -2.94 31.23 32.08
N VAL A 78 -1.61 31.38 32.24
CA VAL A 78 -0.66 31.42 31.12
C VAL A 78 -0.35 29.99 30.65
N PRO A 79 -0.53 29.66 29.36
CA PRO A 79 -0.21 28.33 28.86
C PRO A 79 1.32 28.09 28.87
N LEU A 80 1.79 27.12 29.66
CA LEU A 80 3.21 26.72 29.72
C LEU A 80 3.59 25.76 28.59
N VAL A 81 2.60 25.07 28.01
CA VAL A 81 2.82 24.11 26.94
C VAL A 81 1.74 24.30 25.88
N GLN A 82 2.14 24.70 24.68
CA GLN A 82 1.26 24.79 23.52
C GLN A 82 1.55 23.65 22.54
N ASN A 83 0.49 23.20 21.88
CA ASN A 83 0.59 22.25 20.79
C ASN A 83 0.79 23.01 19.48
N ILE A 84 1.99 22.89 18.89
CA ILE A 84 2.29 23.47 17.59
C ILE A 84 2.19 22.40 16.50
N THR A 85 1.50 22.77 15.42
CA THR A 85 1.30 21.96 14.21
C THR A 85 2.49 22.21 13.28
N LEU A 86 3.35 21.20 13.09
CA LEU A 86 4.47 21.29 12.15
C LEU A 86 4.18 20.48 10.90
N TYR A 87 4.17 21.15 9.75
CA TYR A 87 4.07 20.51 8.44
C TYR A 87 5.46 20.22 7.88
N ARG A 88 5.61 19.07 7.22
CA ARG A 88 6.84 18.69 6.52
C ARG A 88 6.49 18.17 5.14
N LEU A 89 7.28 18.55 4.16
CA LEU A 89 7.13 18.12 2.78
C LEU A 89 8.05 16.92 2.54
N GLN A 90 7.49 15.76 2.18
CA GLN A 90 8.26 14.52 2.06
C GLN A 90 8.05 13.82 0.72
N VAL A 91 9.12 13.45 0.04
CA VAL A 91 9.07 12.83 -1.28
C VAL A 91 9.71 11.44 -1.28
N ILE A 92 9.22 10.54 -2.13
CA ILE A 92 9.79 9.20 -2.33
C ILE A 92 10.57 9.23 -3.65
N PRO A 93 11.92 9.17 -3.62
CA PRO A 93 12.73 9.29 -4.84
C PRO A 93 12.39 8.24 -5.90
N SER A 94 12.09 7.00 -5.52
CA SER A 94 11.74 5.93 -6.45
C SER A 94 10.46 6.17 -7.27
N LYS A 95 9.56 7.05 -6.82
CA LYS A 95 8.28 7.30 -7.50
C LYS A 95 8.34 8.50 -8.45
N ILE A 96 9.47 9.22 -8.47
CA ILE A 96 9.64 10.46 -9.24
C ILE A 96 10.51 10.16 -10.46
N ALA A 97 10.02 10.48 -11.66
CA ALA A 97 10.75 10.25 -12.91
C ALA A 97 11.92 11.24 -13.09
N ASP A 98 11.69 12.51 -12.80
CA ASP A 98 12.72 13.56 -12.86
C ASP A 98 12.71 14.40 -11.59
N MET A 99 13.70 14.14 -10.73
CA MET A 99 13.87 14.86 -9.47
C MET A 99 14.29 16.32 -9.68
N LYS A 100 15.07 16.62 -10.72
CA LYS A 100 15.56 17.98 -10.97
C LYS A 100 14.41 18.88 -11.42
N ALA A 101 13.59 18.38 -12.34
CA ALA A 101 12.39 19.09 -12.78
C ALA A 101 11.41 19.33 -11.63
N LEU A 102 11.21 18.33 -10.75
CA LEU A 102 10.36 18.47 -9.58
C LEU A 102 10.87 19.56 -8.63
N LEU A 103 12.17 19.55 -8.31
CA LEU A 103 12.78 20.58 -7.45
C LEU A 103 12.61 21.98 -8.04
N GLN A 104 12.86 22.16 -9.35
CA GLN A 104 12.69 23.44 -10.03
C GLN A 104 11.24 23.96 -9.98
N GLN A 105 10.25 23.08 -10.08
CA GLN A 105 8.84 23.45 -9.98
C GLN A 105 8.41 23.76 -8.54
N LEU A 106 9.04 23.13 -7.54
CA LEU A 106 8.68 23.28 -6.13
C LEU A 106 9.35 24.49 -5.47
N THR A 107 10.55 24.87 -5.92
CA THR A 107 11.28 26.04 -5.41
C THR A 107 10.43 27.31 -5.35
N PRO A 108 9.69 27.74 -6.39
CA PRO A 108 8.88 28.96 -6.34
C PRO A 108 7.58 28.82 -5.52
N ILE A 109 7.18 27.59 -5.14
CA ILE A 109 5.92 27.33 -4.43
C ILE A 109 6.15 27.32 -2.92
N VAL A 110 7.25 26.71 -2.48
CA VAL A 110 7.57 26.41 -1.07
C VAL A 110 8.83 27.15 -0.61
N ASP A 111 9.33 28.11 -1.40
CA ASP A 111 10.52 28.92 -1.10
C ASP A 111 11.70 28.06 -0.60
N LEU A 112 12.12 27.09 -1.43
CA LEU A 112 13.21 26.17 -1.09
C LEU A 112 14.56 26.90 -1.14
N THR A 113 15.30 26.86 -0.05
CA THR A 113 16.66 27.42 0.00
C THR A 113 17.67 26.45 -0.63
N PRO A 114 18.84 26.94 -1.09
CA PRO A 114 19.92 26.06 -1.56
C PRO A 114 20.36 25.04 -0.51
N ASP A 115 20.30 25.41 0.78
CA ASP A 115 20.65 24.55 1.91
C ASP A 115 19.64 23.41 2.08
N ASP A 116 18.34 23.67 1.90
CA ASP A 116 17.30 22.61 1.92
C ASP A 116 17.56 21.56 0.82
N ILE A 117 17.96 22.01 -0.37
CA ILE A 117 18.25 21.14 -1.51
C ILE A 117 19.52 20.32 -1.25
N ALA A 118 20.55 20.91 -0.64
CA ALA A 118 21.78 20.23 -0.28
C ALA A 118 21.51 19.14 0.77
N GLY A 119 20.78 19.47 1.84
CA GLY A 119 20.38 18.52 2.88
C GLY A 119 19.53 17.38 2.33
N PHE A 120 18.57 17.69 1.44
CA PHE A 120 17.76 16.66 0.78
C PHE A 120 18.59 15.68 -0.06
N ARG A 121 19.60 16.17 -0.78
CA ARG A 121 20.49 15.31 -1.58
C ARG A 121 21.33 14.41 -0.69
N ASP A 122 21.80 14.92 0.43
CA ASP A 122 22.54 14.15 1.42
C ASP A 122 21.66 13.06 2.05
N ASP A 123 20.44 13.41 2.47
CA ASP A 123 19.47 12.46 3.00
C ASP A 123 19.08 11.37 1.99
N MET A 124 19.05 11.71 0.70
CA MET A 124 18.77 10.76 -0.38
C MET A 124 19.92 9.77 -0.59
N LEU A 125 21.17 10.17 -0.35
CA LEU A 125 22.34 9.28 -0.41
C LEU A 125 22.36 8.30 0.76
N HIS A 126 21.94 8.75 1.94
CA HIS A 126 21.98 7.94 3.17
C HIS A 126 20.74 7.06 3.40
N ASN A 127 19.63 7.31 2.69
CA ASN A 127 18.40 6.51 2.82
C ASN A 127 18.13 5.62 1.61
N SER A 128 17.38 4.53 1.83
CA SER A 128 16.89 3.67 0.74
C SER A 128 15.96 4.44 -0.21
N ARG A 129 16.05 4.17 -1.52
CA ARG A 129 15.26 4.83 -2.58
C ARG A 129 13.74 4.71 -2.42
N TYR A 130 13.29 3.73 -1.64
CA TYR A 130 11.87 3.48 -1.36
C TYR A 130 11.35 4.14 -0.10
N LYS A 131 12.22 4.79 0.68
CA LYS A 131 11.85 5.52 1.89
C LYS A 131 11.49 6.96 1.55
N GLU A 132 10.54 7.51 2.31
CA GLU A 132 10.21 8.93 2.26
C GLU A 132 11.37 9.76 2.81
N VAL A 133 11.82 10.72 2.02
CA VAL A 133 12.87 11.67 2.38
C VAL A 133 12.22 13.05 2.57
N THR A 134 12.59 13.75 3.64
CA THR A 134 12.02 15.07 3.94
C THR A 134 12.74 16.12 3.11
N LEU A 135 11.98 16.89 2.34
CA LEU A 135 12.52 17.96 1.48
C LEU A 135 12.59 19.30 2.22
N LYS A 136 11.56 19.64 3.01
CA LYS A 136 11.55 20.82 3.87
C LYS A 136 10.82 20.48 5.16
N SER A 137 11.38 20.91 6.28
CA SER A 137 10.79 20.75 7.60
C SER A 137 10.17 22.07 8.06
N ALA A 138 9.07 22.00 8.82
CA ALA A 138 8.37 23.16 9.39
C ALA A 138 7.87 24.19 8.34
N LEU A 139 7.06 23.74 7.38
CA LEU A 139 6.40 24.67 6.45
C LEU A 139 5.42 25.58 7.20
N SER A 140 5.43 26.86 6.84
CA SER A 140 4.45 27.84 7.29
C SER A 140 3.07 27.57 6.68
N ASP A 141 2.01 28.02 7.35
CA ASP A 141 0.63 27.83 6.86
C ASP A 141 0.43 28.44 5.45
N VAL A 142 1.16 29.51 5.13
CA VAL A 142 1.14 30.16 3.81
C VAL A 142 1.79 29.26 2.74
N GLU A 143 2.95 28.68 3.02
CA GLU A 143 3.61 27.73 2.11
C GLU A 143 2.78 26.47 1.90
N VAL A 144 2.13 25.97 2.96
CA VAL A 144 1.20 24.84 2.89
C VAL A 144 0.00 25.18 1.99
N ALA A 145 -0.57 26.38 2.14
CA ALA A 145 -1.68 26.82 1.30
C ALA A 145 -1.26 26.95 -0.18
N ARG A 146 -0.09 27.55 -0.45
CA ARG A 146 0.47 27.65 -1.82
C ARG A 146 0.71 26.28 -2.44
N PHE A 147 1.20 25.33 -1.66
CA PHE A 147 1.39 23.96 -2.11
C PHE A 147 0.05 23.25 -2.38
N ALA A 148 -0.93 23.38 -1.50
CA ALA A 148 -2.25 22.74 -1.64
C ALA A 148 -2.98 23.17 -2.92
N VAL A 149 -2.89 24.46 -3.31
CA VAL A 149 -3.47 24.96 -4.56
C VAL A 149 -2.80 24.34 -5.79
N ASN A 150 -1.51 24.02 -5.70
CA ASN A 150 -0.73 23.45 -6.80
C ASN A 150 -0.62 21.91 -6.74
N GLU A 151 -1.29 21.23 -5.79
CA GLU A 151 -1.20 19.79 -5.60
C GLU A 151 -1.58 19.01 -6.87
N PHE A 152 -2.54 19.52 -7.65
CA PHE A 152 -2.99 18.89 -8.91
C PHE A 152 -1.88 18.76 -9.97
N ARG A 153 -0.83 19.59 -9.91
CA ARG A 153 0.30 19.56 -10.84
C ARG A 153 1.23 18.37 -10.58
N PHE A 154 1.09 17.72 -9.43
CA PHE A 154 1.91 16.58 -9.00
C PHE A 154 1.05 15.30 -9.00
N PRO A 155 0.85 14.65 -10.16
CA PRO A 155 -0.09 13.53 -10.29
C PRO A 155 0.32 12.32 -9.46
N ARG A 156 -0.67 11.73 -8.77
CA ARG A 156 -0.55 10.48 -8.00
C ARG A 156 -0.52 9.28 -8.95
N ARG A 157 0.63 8.96 -9.53
CA ARG A 157 0.75 7.78 -10.42
C ARG A 157 0.53 6.45 -9.69
N HIS A 158 0.74 6.40 -8.37
CA HIS A 158 0.40 5.25 -7.53
C HIS A 158 -0.33 5.70 -6.27
N ARG A 159 -1.48 5.08 -6.01
CA ARG A 159 -2.34 5.26 -4.82
C ARG A 159 -1.48 5.08 -3.56
N GLY A 160 -1.11 6.16 -2.87
CA GLY A 160 -0.34 6.07 -1.62
C GLY A 160 0.27 7.37 -1.10
N GLU A 161 1.16 8.02 -1.84
CA GLU A 161 1.96 9.12 -1.25
C GLU A 161 2.42 10.13 -2.31
N LEU A 162 1.95 11.38 -2.16
CA LEU A 162 2.56 12.59 -2.73
C LEU A 162 3.86 12.94 -2.00
N PRO A 163 4.57 14.00 -2.47
CA PRO A 163 4.98 15.10 -1.60
C PRO A 163 3.85 15.49 -0.64
N ALA A 164 3.66 14.72 0.42
CA ALA A 164 2.62 15.01 1.38
C ALA A 164 3.19 16.05 2.33
N ALA A 165 2.55 17.22 2.41
CA ALA A 165 2.54 17.98 3.66
C ALA A 165 1.82 17.10 4.69
N ARG A 166 2.56 16.16 5.27
CA ARG A 166 1.99 15.10 6.11
C ARG A 166 1.44 15.72 7.40
N LEU A 167 0.42 15.07 7.96
CA LEU A 167 -0.27 15.46 9.20
C LEU A 167 0.70 16.06 10.24
N PRO A 168 0.24 17.07 11.00
CA PRO A 168 1.07 17.76 11.96
C PRO A 168 1.81 16.79 12.87
N LEU A 169 3.14 16.85 12.81
CA LEU A 169 3.93 16.35 13.92
C LEU A 169 3.74 17.32 15.07
N ARG A 170 2.82 16.98 15.97
CA ARG A 170 2.55 17.73 17.20
C ARG A 170 3.75 17.60 18.13
N ARG A 171 4.69 18.55 18.06
CA ARG A 171 5.80 18.65 19.03
C ARG A 171 5.37 19.52 20.21
N ARG A 172 5.80 19.15 21.42
CA ARG A 172 5.80 20.05 22.58
C ARG A 172 6.81 21.15 22.32
N ALA A 173 6.36 22.38 22.11
CA ALA A 173 7.18 23.53 22.46
C ALA A 173 6.99 23.76 23.96
N GLY A 174 8.01 23.47 24.76
CA GLY A 174 8.03 23.98 26.13
C GLY A 174 8.11 25.50 26.04
N ALA A 175 7.15 26.22 26.63
CA ALA A 175 7.39 27.62 26.89
C ALA A 175 8.68 27.70 27.70
N ARG A 176 9.63 28.53 27.27
CA ARG A 176 10.77 28.89 28.13
C ARG A 176 10.16 29.38 29.43
N CYS A 177 10.25 28.57 30.47
CA CYS A 177 9.82 28.94 31.80
C CYS A 177 10.68 30.13 32.20
N ARG A 178 10.13 31.34 32.16
CA ARG A 178 10.85 32.56 32.56
C ARG A 178 11.31 32.47 34.02
N LEU A 179 10.62 31.66 34.83
CA LEU A 179 10.96 31.37 36.23
C LEU A 179 12.13 30.39 36.43
N CYS A 180 12.65 29.73 35.40
CA CYS A 180 13.82 28.84 35.56
C CYS A 180 15.16 29.53 35.24
N LEU A 181 15.16 30.83 34.94
CA LEU A 181 16.37 31.62 34.67
C LEU A 181 16.73 32.60 35.81
N GLU A 182 16.00 32.54 36.93
CA GLU A 182 16.31 33.27 38.17
C GLU A 182 16.46 32.28 39.33
N ASN A 183 17.57 31.54 39.33
CA ASN A 183 18.32 31.13 40.53
C ASN A 183 19.67 30.53 40.13
#